data_AF-A0A2D7VZA4-F1
#
_entry.id   AF-A0A2D7VZA4-F1
#
_cell.length_a   1.000
_cell.length_b   1.000
_cell.length_c   1.000
_cell.angle_alpha   90.00
_cell.angle_beta   90.00
_cell.angle_gamma   90.00
#
_symmetry.space_group_name_H-M   'P 1'
#
loop_
_entity.id
_entity.type
_entity.pdbx_description
1 polymer ?
#
loop_
_entity_poly.entity_id
_entity_poly.type
_entity_poly.pdbx_seq_one_letter_code
_entity_poly.pdbx_strand_id
1 'polypeptide(L)' 'MDNNPMGGMPGFTYEQTEALTCDECGNAAFEPAFLLRKVSALVSPSGKETVVPIQLFACNNCGHINEDMLPSERSK' A
#
# COMPACT_ATOMS: atom_id res chain seq x y z
N MET A 1 -30.36 -17.80 10.29
CA MET A 1 -29.20 -17.78 11.21
C MET A 1 -28.06 -17.20 10.41
N ASP A 2 -28.09 -15.88 10.23
CA ASP A 2 -27.11 -15.17 9.40
C ASP A 2 -26.05 -14.60 10.34
N ASN A 3 -25.13 -15.46 10.76
CA ASN A 3 -24.00 -15.08 11.59
C ASN A 3 -22.91 -14.50 10.69
N ASN A 4 -23.02 -13.21 10.35
CA ASN A 4 -21.92 -12.46 9.74
C ASN A 4 -21.19 -11.65 10.83
N PRO A 5 -20.05 -12.11 11.36
CA PRO A 5 -19.35 -11.45 12.47
C PRO A 5 -18.55 -10.20 12.07
N MET A 6 -18.70 -9.70 10.84
CA MET A 6 -18.05 -8.47 10.40
C MET A 6 -19.11 -7.45 10.00
N GLY A 7 -19.35 -6.48 10.89
CA GLY A 7 -20.18 -5.31 10.59
C GLY A 7 -19.66 -4.63 9.33
N GLY A 8 -20.42 -4.74 8.24
CA GLY A 8 -19.97 -4.40 6.90
C GLY A 8 -19.70 -2.91 6.71
N MET A 9 -18.59 -2.58 6.06
CA MET A 9 -18.47 -1.32 5.34
C MET A 9 -19.63 -1.21 4.33
N PRO A 10 -20.27 -0.04 4.17
CA PRO A 10 -21.43 0.08 3.31
C PRO A 10 -21.05 0.03 1.82
N GLY A 11 -21.86 -0.68 1.02
CA GLY A 11 -22.11 -0.35 -0.39
C GLY A 11 -22.11 -1.50 -1.40
N PHE A 12 -21.45 -2.63 -1.11
CA PHE A 12 -21.27 -3.71 -2.10
C PHE A 12 -21.02 -5.06 -1.40
N THR A 13 -21.37 -6.15 -2.08
CA THR A 13 -21.06 -7.52 -1.64
C THR A 13 -19.68 -7.96 -2.16
N TYR A 14 -19.15 -9.07 -1.63
CA TYR A 14 -17.86 -9.60 -2.07
C TYR A 14 -17.87 -9.95 -3.57
N GLU A 15 -18.99 -10.42 -4.10
CA GLU A 15 -19.14 -10.77 -5.52
C GLU A 15 -19.06 -9.56 -6.45
N GLN A 16 -19.12 -8.34 -5.90
CA GLN A 16 -19.01 -7.08 -6.63
C GLN A 16 -17.60 -6.48 -6.54
N THR A 17 -16.62 -7.21 -5.99
CA THR A 17 -15.23 -6.76 -5.88
C THR A 17 -14.31 -7.58 -6.76
N GLU A 18 -13.17 -7.00 -7.10
CA GLU A 18 -12.08 -7.69 -7.77
C GLU A 18 -10.93 -7.87 -6.79
N ALA A 19 -10.34 -9.07 -6.77
CA ALA A 19 -9.17 -9.35 -5.96
C ALA A 19 -7.95 -8.69 -6.61
N LEU A 20 -7.27 -7.82 -5.86
CA LEU A 20 -5.97 -7.32 -6.25
C LEU A 20 -4.92 -8.42 -6.03
N THR A 21 -4.10 -8.69 -7.06
CA THR A 21 -3.08 -9.74 -7.03
C THR A 21 -1.70 -9.13 -7.27
N CYS A 22 -0.67 -9.75 -6.69
CA CYS A 22 0.71 -9.37 -6.91
C CYS A 22 1.08 -9.60 -8.38
N ASP A 23 1.52 -8.56 -9.08
CA ASP A 23 1.90 -8.63 -10.50
C ASP A 23 3.20 -9.47 -10.73
N GLU A 24 3.97 -9.74 -9.67
CA GLU A 24 5.17 -10.58 -9.72
C GLU A 24 4.87 -12.07 -9.44
N CYS A 25 4.07 -12.39 -8.41
CA CYS A 25 3.89 -13.78 -7.96
C CYS A 25 2.44 -14.28 -7.89
N GLY A 26 1.46 -13.44 -8.22
CA GLY A 26 0.03 -13.79 -8.24
C GLY A 26 -0.66 -13.90 -6.88
N ASN A 27 0.06 -13.72 -5.77
CA ASN A 27 -0.51 -13.77 -4.42
C ASN A 27 -1.47 -12.59 -4.16
N ALA A 28 -2.59 -12.84 -3.47
CA ALA A 28 -3.64 -11.85 -3.22
C ALA A 28 -3.57 -11.17 -1.84
N ALA A 29 -2.64 -11.60 -0.99
CA ALA A 29 -2.48 -11.06 0.36
C ALA A 29 -1.32 -10.06 0.45
N PHE A 30 -1.57 -8.96 1.14
CA PHE A 30 -0.63 -7.87 1.28
C PHE A 30 -0.53 -7.44 2.74
N GLU A 31 0.63 -6.92 3.12
CA GLU A 31 0.88 -6.36 4.44
C GLU A 31 1.27 -4.88 4.33
N PRO A 32 0.92 -4.04 5.33
CA PRO A 32 1.36 -2.66 5.36
C PRO A 32 2.89 -2.57 5.43
N ALA A 33 3.47 -1.69 4.62
CA ALA A 33 4.90 -1.41 4.61
C ALA A 33 5.15 0.10 4.51
N PHE A 34 6.38 0.51 4.83
CA PHE A 34 6.83 1.89 4.70
C PHE A 34 8.06 1.97 3.80
N LEU A 35 7.98 2.85 2.81
CA LEU A 35 9.16 3.33 2.11
C LEU A 35 9.74 4.52 2.86
N LEU A 36 11.01 4.43 3.26
CA LEU A 36 11.72 5.54 3.88
C LEU A 36 12.49 6.33 2.83
N ARG A 37 12.27 7.64 2.78
CA ARG A 37 13.00 8.55 1.89
C ARG A 37 13.77 9.60 2.67
N LYS A 38 15.04 9.81 2.30
CA LYS A 38 15.84 10.91 2.83
C LYS A 38 15.52 12.20 2.09
N VAL A 39 15.30 13.27 2.84
CA VAL A 39 15.15 14.64 2.34
C VAL A 39 16.36 15.41 2.80
N SER A 40 17.12 15.98 1.85
CA SER A 40 18.31 16.76 2.19
C SER A 40 17.93 18.08 2.86
N ALA A 41 18.86 18.62 3.65
CA ALA A 41 18.69 19.90 4.32
C ALA A 41 18.36 21.06 3.36
N LEU A 42 18.83 20.99 2.11
CA LEU A 42 18.61 22.03 1.08
C LEU A 42 17.14 22.14 0.66
N VAL A 43 16.41 21.02 0.66
CA VAL A 43 15.00 20.97 0.20
C VAL A 43 14.03 20.89 1.37
N SER A 44 14.52 20.52 2.56
CA SER A 44 13.73 20.41 3.78
C SER A 44 13.25 21.80 4.26
N PRO A 45 11.95 21.99 4.56
CA PRO A 45 11.42 23.25 5.10
C PRO A 45 12.08 23.67 6.43
N SER A 46 12.62 22.70 7.18
CA SER A 46 13.31 22.93 8.46
C SER A 46 14.79 23.28 8.32
N GLY A 47 15.37 23.17 7.11
CA GLY A 47 16.81 23.29 6.88
C GLY A 47 17.66 22.15 7.45
N LYS A 48 17.03 21.05 7.90
CA LYS A 48 17.71 19.86 8.45
C LYS A 48 17.42 18.63 7.60
N GLU A 49 18.39 17.73 7.53
CA GLU A 49 18.18 16.39 6.95
C GLU A 49 17.09 15.67 7.74
N THR A 50 16.15 15.05 7.01
CA THR A 50 15.04 14.33 7.62
C THR A 50 14.69 13.09 6.82
N VAL A 51 14.01 12.14 7.48
CA VAL A 51 13.49 10.92 6.86
C VAL A 51 11.98 10.99 6.84
N VAL A 52 11.39 10.83 5.66
CA VAL A 52 9.94 10.80 5.47
C VAL A 52 9.49 9.36 5.23
N PRO A 53 8.59 8.81 6.05
CA PRO A 53 7.96 7.53 5.80
C PRO A 53 6.77 7.68 4.85
N ILE A 54 6.70 6.82 3.83
CA ILE A 54 5.55 6.74 2.91
C ILE A 54 4.92 5.37 3.08
N GLN A 55 3.66 5.34 3.54
CA GLN A 55 2.92 4.10 3.73
C GLN A 55 2.46 3.52 2.39
N LEU A 56 2.58 2.21 2.24
CA LEU A 56 2.15 1.43 1.08
C LEU A 56 1.82 -0.02 1.51
N PHE A 57 1.51 -0.88 0.56
CA PHE A 57 1.32 -2.31 0.78
C PHE A 57 2.34 -3.12 -0.01
N ALA A 58 2.93 -4.13 0.64
CA ALA A 58 3.84 -5.08 0.02
C ALA A 58 3.20 -6.47 0.00
N CYS A 59 3.50 -7.25 -1.02
CA CYS A 59 3.05 -8.63 -1.13
C CYS A 59 3.59 -9.42 0.06
N ASN A 60 2.73 -10.07 0.84
CA ASN A 60 3.17 -10.80 2.03
C ASN A 60 3.88 -12.13 1.70
N ASN A 61 3.96 -12.50 0.42
CA ASN A 61 4.63 -13.71 -0.04
C ASN A 61 6.03 -13.43 -0.61
N CYS A 62 6.16 -12.49 -1.55
CA CYS A 62 7.45 -12.16 -2.19
C CYS A 62 8.04 -10.79 -1.80
N GLY A 63 7.30 -9.95 -1.08
CA GLY A 63 7.73 -8.60 -0.69
C GLY A 63 7.62 -7.54 -1.79
N HIS A 64 7.16 -7.91 -2.99
CA HIS A 64 6.99 -6.97 -4.10
C HIS A 64 5.89 -5.96 -3.88
N ILE A 65 6.03 -4.77 -4.46
CA ILE A 65 5.06 -3.69 -4.40
C ILE A 65 4.57 -3.44 -5.81
N ASN A 66 3.28 -3.71 -6.06
CA ASN A 66 2.66 -3.45 -7.36
C ASN A 66 2.81 -1.97 -7.74
N GLU A 67 2.95 -1.71 -9.04
CA GLU A 67 3.13 -0.33 -9.55
C GLU A 67 1.98 0.59 -9.16
N ASP A 68 0.74 0.09 -9.18
CA ASP A 68 -0.47 0.82 -8.79
C ASP A 68 -0.52 1.18 -7.29
N MET A 69 0.32 0.54 -6.47
CA MET A 69 0.48 0.82 -5.04
C MET A 69 1.66 1.77 -4.76
N LEU A 70 2.42 2.15 -5.79
CA LEU A 70 3.46 3.16 -5.65
C LEU A 70 2.84 4.58 -5.64
N PRO A 71 3.42 5.52 -4.89
CA PRO A 71 3.05 6.92 -4.98
C PRO A 71 3.23 7.44 -6.41
N SER A 72 2.28 8.27 -6.88
CA SER A 72 2.23 8.83 -8.25
C SER A 72 3.52 9.50 -8.74
N GLU A 73 4.36 9.99 -7.83
CA GLU A 73 5.67 10.58 -8.15
C GLU A 73 6.74 9.55 -8.59
N ARG A 74 6.41 8.25 -8.58
CA ARG A 74 7.31 7.16 -9.02
C ARG A 74 6.89 6.46 -10.30
N SER A 75 5.65 6.60 -10.77
CA SER A 75 5.22 6.06 -12.07
C SER A 75 5.79 6.97 -13.17
N LYS A 76 7.01 6.68 -13.61
CA LYS A 76 7.60 7.25 -14.84
C LYS A 76 7.62 6.21 -15.92
#